data_AF-A0A094B5C0-F1
#
_entry.id   AF-A0A094B5C0-F1
#
_cell.length_a   1.000
_cell.length_b   1.000
_cell.length_c   1.000
_cell.angle_alpha   90.00
_cell.angle_beta   90.00
_cell.angle_gamma   90.00
#
_symmetry.space_group_name_H-M   'P 1'
#
loop_
_entity.id
_entity.type
_entity.pdbx_description
1 polymer ?
#
loop_
_entity_poly.entity_id
_entity_poly.type
_entity_poly.pdbx_seq_one_letter_code
_entity_poly.pdbx_strand_id
1 'polypeptide(L)'
;MRISGGRYDADILEKVLQEAYGTTPMFHTARPSGMKYAVTATTLSDATLCLISNYHIEGKQTSNLGYKHLPPTSDKGEILIWEAARCTTAAPTIFKPKRLRSYGTFQDGGLRNNNPVRPGLRLVSQIRKDDDCDIVLSIGNGFEQKPLSPVASNFRNLFLDGALTRLYRASMESLSLNGQNSWDDHWNGLDEETKKNHFRLNLPLEGKEPGIDDID
;
A
#
# COMPACT_ATOMS: atom_id res chain seq x y z
N MET A 1 -0.75 -3.24 29.47
CA MET A 1 -1.06 -2.02 28.71
C MET A 1 -1.56 -2.43 27.33
N ARG A 2 -2.88 -2.38 27.10
CA ARG A 2 -3.51 -2.82 25.85
C ARG A 2 -3.36 -1.69 24.82
N ILE A 3 -2.32 -1.75 23.99
CA ILE A 3 -2.21 -0.89 22.81
C ILE A 3 -3.19 -1.44 21.77
N SER A 4 -4.50 -1.23 21.97
CA SER A 4 -5.55 -1.84 21.16
C SER A 4 -6.54 -0.82 20.59
N GLY A 5 -6.08 0.38 20.23
CA GLY A 5 -6.91 1.38 19.57
C GLY A 5 -6.11 2.21 18.57
N GLY A 6 -6.57 2.26 17.32
CA GLY A 6 -6.22 3.36 16.41
C GLY A 6 -6.81 4.67 16.95
N ARG A 7 -6.23 5.79 16.54
CA ARG A 7 -6.66 7.15 16.88
C ARG A 7 -8.13 7.39 16.53
N TYR A 8 -8.60 6.84 15.41
CA TYR A 8 -9.94 7.03 14.90
C TYR A 8 -10.77 5.75 14.96
N ASP A 9 -12.09 5.94 15.01
CA ASP A 9 -13.04 4.85 14.99
C ASP A 9 -13.15 4.25 13.58
N ALA A 10 -12.67 3.01 13.45
CA ALA A 10 -12.73 2.28 12.19
C ALA A 10 -14.18 1.92 11.79
N ASP A 11 -15.13 1.89 12.74
CA ASP A 11 -16.52 1.53 12.46
C ASP A 11 -17.22 2.64 11.66
N ILE A 12 -16.84 3.91 11.84
CA ILE A 12 -17.32 5.03 11.04
C ILE A 12 -16.82 4.90 9.60
N LEU A 13 -15.52 4.64 9.43
CA LEU A 13 -14.94 4.41 8.10
C LEU A 13 -15.59 3.19 7.41
N GLU A 14 -15.86 2.11 8.16
CA GLU A 14 -16.55 0.93 7.65
C GLU A 14 -17.95 1.25 7.14
N LYS A 15 -18.74 2.05 7.87
CA LYS A 15 -20.06 2.50 7.42
C LYS A 15 -19.98 3.27 6.11
N VAL A 16 -19.07 4.25 6.00
CA VAL A 16 -18.91 5.04 4.78
C VAL A 16 -18.50 4.16 3.59
N LEU A 17 -17.58 3.23 3.79
CA LEU A 17 -17.18 2.28 2.75
C LEU A 17 -18.31 1.32 2.36
N GLN A 18 -19.12 0.88 3.32
CA GLN A 18 -20.29 0.04 3.08
C GLN A 18 -21.41 0.80 2.37
N GLU A 19 -21.63 2.08 2.69
CA GLU A 19 -22.58 2.94 1.96
C GLU A 19 -22.14 3.16 0.51
N ALA A 20 -20.83 3.36 0.29
CA ALA A 20 -20.28 3.59 -1.05
C ALA A 20 -20.26 2.33 -1.93
N TYR A 21 -19.90 1.18 -1.36
CA TYR A 21 -19.64 -0.05 -2.14
C TYR A 21 -20.66 -1.18 -1.91
N GLY A 22 -21.51 -1.07 -0.89
CA GLY A 22 -22.53 -2.06 -0.55
C GLY A 22 -21.95 -3.47 -0.36
N THR A 23 -22.60 -4.45 -0.97
CA THR A 23 -22.16 -5.85 -0.99
C THR A 23 -21.41 -6.19 -2.29
N THR A 24 -20.81 -5.20 -2.95
CA THR A 24 -20.12 -5.44 -4.22
C THR A 24 -18.86 -6.29 -4.00
N PRO A 25 -18.77 -7.46 -4.64
CA PRO A 25 -17.60 -8.33 -4.51
C PRO A 25 -16.39 -7.75 -5.24
N MET A 26 -15.18 -8.13 -4.82
CA MET A 26 -13.95 -7.78 -5.54
C MET A 26 -14.02 -8.25 -7.00
N PHE A 27 -14.52 -9.46 -7.27
CA PHE A 27 -14.82 -9.89 -8.63
C PHE A 27 -16.25 -9.52 -9.00
N HIS A 28 -16.43 -8.46 -9.80
CA HIS A 28 -17.75 -8.10 -10.31
C HIS A 28 -17.74 -7.98 -11.84
N THR A 29 -18.67 -8.66 -12.50
CA THR A 29 -18.83 -8.63 -13.96
C THR A 29 -19.57 -7.40 -14.46
N ALA A 30 -20.07 -6.54 -13.55
CA ALA A 30 -20.86 -5.35 -13.87
C ALA A 30 -20.09 -4.27 -14.63
N ARG A 31 -18.75 -4.33 -14.72
CA ARG A 31 -17.94 -3.42 -15.52
C ARG A 31 -17.52 -4.09 -16.83
N PRO A 32 -18.00 -3.62 -18.00
CA PRO A 32 -17.64 -4.19 -19.30
C PRO A 32 -16.13 -4.09 -19.65
N SER A 33 -15.37 -3.27 -18.93
CA SER A 33 -14.03 -2.85 -19.34
C SER A 33 -12.94 -3.92 -19.18
N GLY A 34 -13.21 -5.04 -18.49
CA GLY A 34 -12.19 -6.07 -18.22
C GLY A 34 -11.02 -5.58 -17.37
N MET A 35 -11.18 -4.43 -16.69
CA MET A 35 -10.09 -3.80 -15.93
C MET A 35 -9.69 -4.66 -14.74
N LYS A 36 -8.39 -4.93 -14.64
CA LYS A 36 -7.77 -5.64 -13.51
C LYS A 36 -7.24 -4.62 -12.51
N TYR A 37 -7.57 -4.80 -11.23
CA TYR A 37 -7.13 -3.95 -10.14
C TYR A 37 -6.75 -4.78 -8.92
N ALA A 38 -5.87 -4.24 -8.11
CA ALA A 38 -5.48 -4.78 -6.83
C ALA A 38 -5.18 -3.66 -5.84
N VAL A 39 -5.41 -3.93 -4.56
CA VAL A 39 -5.01 -3.07 -3.44
C VAL A 39 -3.95 -3.76 -2.59
N THR A 40 -3.08 -2.99 -1.95
CA THR A 40 -2.05 -3.50 -1.07
C THR A 40 -2.56 -3.60 0.36
N ALA A 41 -2.15 -4.63 1.08
CA ALA A 41 -2.34 -4.75 2.52
C ALA A 41 -1.12 -5.47 3.11
N THR A 42 -0.90 -5.37 4.41
CA THR A 42 0.12 -6.17 5.10
C THR A 42 -0.51 -7.01 6.18
N THR A 43 -0.06 -8.25 6.35
CA THR A 43 -0.53 -9.10 7.45
C THR A 43 -0.03 -8.56 8.78
N LEU A 44 -0.87 -8.61 9.82
CA LEU A 44 -0.48 -8.14 11.16
C LEU A 44 0.59 -9.04 11.80
N SER A 45 0.61 -10.34 11.47
CA SER A 45 1.48 -11.34 12.09
C SER A 45 2.97 -11.18 11.76
N ASP A 46 3.28 -10.89 10.50
CA ASP A 46 4.61 -11.01 9.91
C ASP A 46 4.90 -9.85 8.92
N ALA A 47 3.99 -8.88 8.83
CA ALA A 47 4.07 -7.77 7.88
C ALA A 47 4.27 -8.24 6.43
N THR A 48 3.77 -9.41 6.05
CA THR A 48 3.86 -9.89 4.66
C THR A 48 2.95 -9.04 3.77
N LEU A 49 3.47 -8.53 2.65
CA LEU A 49 2.68 -7.81 1.66
C LEU A 49 1.66 -8.77 1.03
N CYS A 50 0.41 -8.33 0.96
CA CYS A 50 -0.68 -9.00 0.27
C CYS A 50 -1.24 -8.10 -0.83
N LEU A 51 -1.51 -8.66 -2.01
CA LEU A 51 -2.22 -8.00 -3.10
C LEU A 51 -3.62 -8.59 -3.19
N ILE A 52 -4.64 -7.82 -2.79
CA ILE A 52 -6.05 -8.21 -2.86
C ILE A 52 -6.59 -7.72 -4.19
N SER A 53 -6.99 -8.62 -5.09
CA SER A 53 -7.28 -8.27 -6.49
C SER A 53 -8.67 -8.73 -6.97
N ASN A 54 -9.12 -8.19 -8.10
CA ASN A 54 -10.36 -8.62 -8.76
C ASN A 54 -10.18 -9.72 -9.82
N TYR A 55 -9.08 -10.47 -9.80
CA TYR A 55 -8.84 -11.54 -10.77
C TYR A 55 -8.05 -12.69 -10.16
N HIS A 56 -8.11 -13.82 -10.84
CA HIS A 56 -7.27 -14.98 -10.54
C HIS A 56 -5.99 -14.91 -11.37
N ILE A 57 -4.88 -15.33 -10.77
CA ILE A 57 -3.66 -15.63 -11.51
C ILE A 57 -3.69 -17.13 -11.82
N GLU A 58 -3.51 -17.47 -13.10
CA GLU A 58 -3.43 -18.87 -13.52
C GLU A 58 -2.03 -19.44 -13.24
N GLY A 59 -1.97 -20.65 -12.67
CA GLY A 59 -0.72 -21.36 -12.38
C GLY A 59 -0.32 -21.35 -10.91
N LYS A 60 0.80 -22.03 -10.59
CA LYS A 60 1.34 -22.03 -9.22
C LYS A 60 1.95 -20.66 -8.93
N GLN A 61 1.43 -19.97 -7.91
CA GLN A 61 2.13 -18.80 -7.35
C GLN A 61 3.56 -19.23 -7.02
N THR A 62 4.53 -18.58 -7.65
CA THR A 62 5.94 -18.85 -7.36
C THR A 62 6.21 -18.38 -5.92
N SER A 63 6.76 -19.26 -5.09
CA SER A 63 7.00 -18.99 -3.66
C SER A 63 7.95 -17.81 -3.38
N ASN A 64 8.54 -17.22 -4.43
CA ASN A 64 9.62 -16.23 -4.35
C ASN A 64 9.16 -14.79 -4.70
N LEU A 65 7.86 -14.52 -4.85
CA LEU A 65 7.36 -13.21 -5.30
C LEU A 65 7.53 -12.08 -4.27
N GLY A 66 7.79 -12.43 -3.00
CA GLY A 66 7.90 -11.48 -1.89
C GLY A 66 6.55 -10.86 -1.47
N TYR A 67 5.43 -11.39 -1.98
CA TYR A 67 4.07 -11.03 -1.60
C TYR A 67 3.13 -12.25 -1.69
N LYS A 68 1.98 -12.17 -0.99
CA LYS A 68 0.86 -13.12 -1.11
C LYS A 68 -0.20 -12.52 -2.03
N HIS A 69 -0.66 -13.27 -3.03
CA HIS A 69 -1.83 -12.84 -3.82
C HIS A 69 -3.11 -13.38 -3.19
N LEU A 70 -4.06 -12.48 -2.93
CA LEU A 70 -5.39 -12.77 -2.43
C LEU A 70 -6.39 -12.60 -3.58
N PRO A 71 -6.84 -13.71 -4.20
CA PRO A 71 -7.82 -13.65 -5.28
C PRO A 71 -9.18 -13.17 -4.75
N PRO A 72 -10.07 -12.70 -5.64
CA PRO A 72 -11.36 -12.13 -5.23
C PRO A 72 -12.28 -13.14 -4.55
N THR A 73 -12.17 -14.41 -4.94
CA THR A 73 -12.86 -15.54 -4.33
C THR A 73 -11.86 -16.66 -4.10
N SER A 74 -12.04 -17.41 -3.01
CA SER A 74 -11.36 -18.69 -2.81
C SER A 74 -12.26 -19.65 -2.02
N ASP A 75 -11.75 -20.84 -1.74
CA ASP A 75 -12.28 -21.79 -0.75
C ASP A 75 -12.61 -21.16 0.63
N LYS A 76 -12.02 -19.99 0.92
CA LYS A 76 -12.16 -19.24 2.18
C LYS A 76 -13.30 -18.22 2.16
N GLY A 77 -13.92 -18.00 1.01
CA GLY A 77 -15.01 -17.04 0.82
C GLY A 77 -14.70 -16.00 -0.26
N GLU A 78 -15.55 -14.98 -0.31
CA GLU A 78 -15.41 -13.82 -1.18
C GLU A 78 -14.96 -12.61 -0.36
N ILE A 79 -14.15 -11.75 -0.97
CA ILE A 79 -13.76 -10.46 -0.37
C ILE A 79 -14.59 -9.36 -1.03
N LEU A 80 -15.23 -8.51 -0.23
CA LEU A 80 -15.99 -7.36 -0.72
C LEU A 80 -15.06 -6.15 -0.95
N ILE A 81 -15.44 -5.24 -1.84
CA ILE A 81 -14.63 -4.03 -2.14
C ILE A 81 -14.40 -3.20 -0.86
N TRP A 82 -15.44 -3.01 -0.05
CA TRP A 82 -15.31 -2.22 1.19
C TRP A 82 -14.36 -2.88 2.21
N GLU A 83 -14.27 -4.21 2.21
CA GLU A 83 -13.35 -4.95 3.08
C GLU A 83 -11.91 -4.77 2.64
N ALA A 84 -11.65 -4.89 1.33
CA ALA A 84 -10.33 -4.65 0.74
C ALA A 84 -9.89 -3.20 0.94
N ALA A 85 -10.80 -2.24 0.75
CA ALA A 85 -10.57 -0.82 1.05
C ALA A 85 -10.21 -0.60 2.52
N ARG A 86 -10.94 -1.24 3.45
CA ARG A 86 -10.62 -1.20 4.88
C ARG A 86 -9.23 -1.73 5.21
N CYS A 87 -8.81 -2.80 4.55
CA CYS A 87 -7.49 -3.39 4.75
C CYS A 87 -6.38 -2.43 4.31
N THR A 88 -6.51 -1.83 3.11
CA THR A 88 -5.46 -0.95 2.57
C THR A 88 -5.35 0.38 3.30
N THR A 89 -6.41 0.88 3.93
CA THR A 89 -6.39 2.17 4.68
C THR A 89 -6.18 1.99 6.19
N ALA A 90 -5.90 0.77 6.66
CA ALA A 90 -5.72 0.43 8.05
C ALA A 90 -4.35 0.92 8.60
N ALA A 91 -4.04 2.20 8.46
CA ALA A 91 -2.75 2.79 8.81
C ALA A 91 -2.48 2.60 10.32
N PRO A 92 -1.32 2.02 10.71
CA PRO A 92 -1.00 1.82 12.11
C PRO A 92 -1.04 3.14 12.87
N THR A 93 -1.50 3.08 14.12
CA THR A 93 -1.78 4.24 14.99
C THR A 93 -2.99 5.09 14.60
N ILE A 94 -3.42 5.09 13.32
CA ILE A 94 -4.60 5.84 12.84
C ILE A 94 -5.87 4.97 12.95
N PHE A 95 -5.88 3.79 12.33
CA PHE A 95 -7.02 2.88 12.35
C PHE A 95 -6.63 1.50 12.91
N LYS A 96 -7.61 0.81 13.52
CA LYS A 96 -7.41 -0.56 13.97
C LYS A 96 -7.25 -1.50 12.75
N PRO A 97 -6.41 -2.56 12.84
CA PRO A 97 -6.31 -3.57 11.79
C PRO A 97 -7.66 -4.19 11.41
N LYS A 98 -7.86 -4.55 10.14
CA LYS A 98 -9.08 -5.24 9.66
C LYS A 98 -8.90 -6.74 9.72
N ARG A 99 -9.79 -7.44 10.42
CA ARG A 99 -9.87 -8.90 10.36
C ARG A 99 -10.81 -9.32 9.23
N LEU A 100 -10.29 -10.09 8.28
CA LEU A 100 -11.06 -10.85 7.31
C LEU A 100 -11.16 -12.29 7.82
N ARG A 101 -12.39 -12.77 8.06
CA ARG A 101 -12.66 -13.99 8.86
C ARG A 101 -11.79 -15.18 8.47
N SER A 102 -11.61 -15.40 7.18
CA SER A 102 -10.91 -16.57 6.62
C SER A 102 -9.52 -16.27 6.07
N TYR A 103 -9.13 -15.00 5.98
CA TYR A 103 -7.85 -14.58 5.38
C TYR A 103 -6.84 -14.08 6.41
N GLY A 104 -7.30 -13.67 7.59
CA GLY A 104 -6.43 -13.19 8.68
C GLY A 104 -6.69 -11.71 9.00
N THR A 105 -5.73 -11.10 9.70
CA THR A 105 -5.81 -9.69 10.11
C THR A 105 -4.79 -8.88 9.33
N PHE A 106 -5.26 -7.78 8.76
CA PHE A 106 -4.52 -6.93 7.84
C PHE A 106 -4.43 -5.49 8.36
N GLN A 107 -3.34 -4.84 8.02
CA GLN A 107 -3.10 -3.42 8.20
C GLN A 107 -2.65 -2.82 6.85
N ASP A 108 -2.41 -1.51 6.83
CA ASP A 108 -2.07 -0.75 5.62
C ASP A 108 -0.92 -1.37 4.81
N GLY A 109 -1.06 -1.33 3.48
CA GLY A 109 -0.05 -1.78 2.52
C GLY A 109 1.22 -0.92 2.52
N GLY A 110 1.08 0.35 2.90
CA GLY A 110 2.13 1.34 2.98
C GLY A 110 3.30 0.92 3.86
N LEU A 111 3.06 0.11 4.90
CA LEU A 111 4.10 -0.44 5.76
C LEU A 111 5.19 -1.24 5.04
N ARG A 112 4.89 -1.76 3.84
CA ARG A 112 5.87 -2.44 2.99
C ARG A 112 6.07 -1.71 1.68
N ASN A 113 4.99 -1.26 1.06
CA ASN A 113 5.00 -0.67 -0.26
C ASN A 113 3.96 0.45 -0.35
N ASN A 114 4.34 1.66 0.05
CA ASN A 114 3.49 2.85 -0.13
C ASN A 114 3.43 3.31 -1.59
N ASN A 115 4.42 2.94 -2.41
CA ASN A 115 4.30 2.94 -3.86
C ASN A 115 4.20 1.49 -4.38
N PRO A 116 3.04 1.08 -4.93
CA PRO A 116 2.83 -0.29 -5.36
C PRO A 116 3.39 -0.60 -6.76
N VAL A 117 4.18 0.29 -7.39
CA VAL A 117 4.67 0.07 -8.77
C VAL A 117 5.38 -1.27 -8.94
N ARG A 118 6.35 -1.60 -8.07
CA ARG A 118 7.12 -2.85 -8.16
C ARG A 118 6.27 -4.10 -7.92
N PRO A 119 5.48 -4.23 -6.84
CA PRO A 119 4.60 -5.38 -6.67
C PRO A 119 3.51 -5.46 -7.75
N GLY A 120 3.03 -4.31 -8.25
CA GLY A 120 2.09 -4.23 -9.37
C GLY A 120 2.67 -4.79 -10.67
N LEU A 121 3.88 -4.39 -11.06
CA LEU A 121 4.55 -4.92 -12.26
C LEU A 121 4.82 -6.43 -12.15
N ARG A 122 5.25 -6.92 -10.98
CA ARG A 122 5.38 -8.36 -10.74
C ARG A 122 4.05 -9.08 -10.86
N LEU A 123 2.96 -8.45 -10.47
CA LEU A 123 1.62 -9.02 -10.59
C LEU A 123 1.17 -9.06 -12.05
N VAL A 124 1.46 -8.00 -12.82
CA VAL A 124 1.17 -7.94 -14.27
C VAL A 124 1.98 -8.99 -15.05
N SER A 125 3.25 -9.21 -14.72
CA SER A 125 4.07 -10.23 -15.40
C SER A 125 3.62 -11.67 -15.14
N GLN A 126 2.82 -11.92 -14.09
CA GLN A 126 2.16 -13.23 -13.92
C GLN A 126 0.94 -13.40 -14.83
N ILE A 127 0.38 -12.31 -15.35
CA ILE A 127 -0.83 -12.29 -16.18
C ILE A 127 -0.44 -12.25 -17.66
N ARG A 128 0.53 -11.40 -18.00
CA ARG A 128 1.07 -11.25 -19.35
C ARG A 128 2.39 -12.02 -19.42
N LYS A 129 2.38 -13.14 -20.14
CA LYS A 129 3.54 -14.04 -20.25
C LYS A 129 4.58 -13.55 -21.27
N ASP A 130 4.18 -12.73 -22.23
CA ASP A 130 5.00 -12.42 -23.41
C ASP A 130 5.36 -10.94 -23.60
N ASP A 131 4.67 -9.99 -22.94
CA ASP A 131 4.91 -8.55 -23.18
C ASP A 131 5.01 -7.74 -21.88
N ASP A 132 5.96 -6.80 -21.89
CA ASP A 132 6.09 -5.72 -20.90
C ASP A 132 4.92 -4.73 -20.99
N CYS A 133 4.76 -3.88 -19.97
CA CYS A 133 3.78 -2.82 -20.01
C CYS A 133 4.20 -1.73 -21.01
N ASP A 134 3.32 -1.42 -21.97
CA ASP A 134 3.52 -0.31 -22.91
C ASP A 134 3.70 1.04 -22.18
N ILE A 135 2.92 1.23 -21.10
CA ILE A 135 2.95 2.43 -20.27
C ILE A 135 2.78 2.03 -18.81
N VAL A 136 3.60 2.62 -17.94
CA VAL A 136 3.49 2.52 -16.49
C VAL A 136 3.35 3.91 -15.92
N LEU A 137 2.17 4.21 -15.38
CA LEU A 137 1.87 5.49 -14.73
C LEU A 137 1.75 5.29 -13.22
N SER A 138 2.62 5.95 -12.46
CA SER A 138 2.57 6.01 -11.01
C SER A 138 2.10 7.39 -10.58
N ILE A 139 1.08 7.47 -9.73
CA ILE A 139 0.51 8.74 -9.23
C ILE A 139 0.77 8.83 -7.74
N GLY A 140 1.29 9.98 -7.29
CA GLY A 140 1.59 10.28 -5.89
C GLY A 140 0.64 11.30 -5.30
N ASN A 141 0.59 11.31 -3.97
CA ASN A 141 -0.18 12.24 -3.14
C ASN A 141 0.67 13.43 -2.65
N GLY A 142 1.84 13.65 -3.22
CA GLY A 142 2.80 14.67 -2.81
C GLY A 142 4.02 14.08 -2.10
N PHE A 143 5.06 14.90 -1.94
CA PHE A 143 6.22 14.55 -1.11
C PHE A 143 6.91 15.81 -0.57
N GLU A 144 7.45 15.72 0.65
CA GLU A 144 8.33 16.74 1.21
C GLU A 144 9.66 16.80 0.43
N GLN A 145 9.99 17.97 -0.13
CA GLN A 145 11.33 18.21 -0.67
C GLN A 145 12.32 18.44 0.47
N LYS A 146 12.95 17.37 0.96
CA LYS A 146 14.06 17.51 1.91
C LYS A 146 15.33 17.85 1.14
N PRO A 147 15.98 19.02 1.38
CA PRO A 147 17.31 19.25 0.84
C PRO A 147 18.25 18.19 1.39
N LEU A 148 19.04 17.55 0.50
CA LEU A 148 20.11 16.63 0.89
C LEU A 148 21.14 17.40 1.71
N SER A 149 20.98 17.42 3.04
CA SER A 149 21.99 17.95 3.93
C SER A 149 23.09 16.91 4.10
N PRO A 150 24.37 17.24 3.80
CA PRO A 150 25.49 16.34 4.03
C PRO A 150 25.80 16.14 5.53
N VAL A 151 25.10 16.86 6.41
CA VAL A 151 25.32 16.83 7.86
C VAL A 151 24.19 16.04 8.51
N ALA A 152 24.55 14.91 9.14
CA ALA A 152 23.64 14.17 10.01
C ALA A 152 23.07 15.12 11.07
N SER A 153 21.75 15.23 11.14
CA SER A 153 21.08 16.12 12.09
C SER A 153 21.39 15.71 13.53
N ASN A 154 21.95 16.63 14.30
CA ASN A 154 22.19 16.45 15.73
C ASN A 154 20.85 16.40 16.47
N PHE A 155 20.43 15.21 16.90
CA PHE A 155 19.20 15.01 17.67
C PHE A 155 19.31 15.69 19.05
N ARG A 156 18.49 16.73 19.29
CA ARG A 156 18.48 17.48 20.56
C ARG A 156 17.51 16.94 21.64
N ASN A 157 16.61 15.99 21.33
CA ASN A 157 15.50 15.63 22.24
C ASN A 157 15.31 14.10 22.46
N LEU A 158 16.36 13.40 22.91
CA LEU A 158 16.32 11.97 23.25
C LEU A 158 15.32 11.59 24.38
N PHE A 159 14.96 12.55 25.25
CA PHE A 159 14.06 12.31 26.39
C PHE A 159 12.57 12.51 26.08
N LEU A 160 12.22 13.27 25.04
CA LEU A 160 10.83 13.52 24.62
C LEU A 160 10.35 12.50 23.57
N ASP A 161 11.24 12.04 22.71
CA ASP A 161 10.95 11.02 21.70
C ASP A 161 11.10 9.63 22.34
N GLY A 162 10.05 9.06 22.94
CA GLY A 162 10.09 7.70 23.50
C GLY A 162 10.60 6.66 22.47
N ALA A 163 11.24 5.58 22.95
CA ALA A 163 11.86 4.57 22.06
C ALA A 163 10.88 3.96 21.04
N LEU A 164 9.60 3.80 21.41
CA LEU A 164 8.54 3.34 20.50
C LEU A 164 8.22 4.35 19.41
N THR A 165 8.19 5.65 19.72
CA THR A 165 7.99 6.73 18.74
C THR A 165 9.19 6.83 17.79
N ARG A 166 10.41 6.64 18.30
CA ARG A 166 11.62 6.59 17.47
C ARG A 166 11.66 5.35 16.59
N LEU A 167 11.30 4.19 17.13
CA LEU A 167 11.19 2.95 16.35
C LEU A 167 10.09 3.08 15.30
N TYR A 168 8.94 3.64 15.65
CA TYR A 168 7.86 3.89 14.70
C TYR A 168 8.29 4.91 13.64
N ARG A 169 8.91 6.04 13.99
CA ARG A 169 9.41 7.02 13.02
C ARG A 169 10.53 6.44 12.15
N ALA A 170 11.50 5.76 12.74
CA ALA A 170 12.57 5.09 12.00
C ALA A 170 12.00 3.99 11.11
N SER A 171 10.99 3.24 11.57
CA SER A 171 10.22 2.33 10.74
C SER A 171 9.49 3.09 9.63
N MET A 172 8.85 4.22 9.91
CA MET A 172 8.16 4.99 8.87
C MET A 172 9.14 5.59 7.84
N GLU A 173 10.34 6.00 8.27
CA GLU A 173 11.38 6.56 7.41
C GLU A 173 12.19 5.48 6.67
N SER A 174 12.41 4.30 7.26
CA SER A 174 13.18 3.18 6.68
C SER A 174 12.32 2.16 5.92
N LEU A 175 11.03 1.99 6.27
CA LEU A 175 10.11 1.05 5.63
C LEU A 175 9.43 1.68 4.42
N SER A 176 10.17 2.11 3.39
CA SER A 176 9.61 2.36 2.04
C SER A 176 8.30 3.19 1.97
N LEU A 177 8.02 4.04 2.97
CA LEU A 177 6.77 4.80 3.04
C LEU A 177 6.88 6.12 2.31
N ASN A 178 8.09 6.59 2.04
CA ASN A 178 8.27 7.61 1.04
C ASN A 178 8.07 6.96 -0.34
N GLY A 179 6.86 7.11 -0.89
CA GLY A 179 6.52 6.59 -2.21
C GLY A 179 7.36 7.19 -3.34
N GLN A 180 8.01 8.34 -3.11
CA GLN A 180 8.98 8.93 -4.03
C GLN A 180 10.30 8.13 -4.02
N ASN A 181 10.86 7.80 -2.85
CA ASN A 181 12.09 6.99 -2.78
C ASN A 181 11.88 5.62 -3.45
N SER A 182 10.73 4.97 -3.19
CA SER A 182 10.39 3.71 -3.84
C SER A 182 10.26 3.83 -5.36
N TRP A 183 9.82 4.99 -5.85
CA TRP A 183 9.78 5.29 -7.28
C TRP A 183 11.19 5.49 -7.84
N ASP A 184 12.02 6.29 -7.17
CA ASP A 184 13.37 6.60 -7.61
C ASP A 184 14.22 5.32 -7.69
N ASP A 185 14.12 4.43 -6.69
CA ASP A 185 14.77 3.12 -6.70
C ASP A 185 14.30 2.24 -7.87
N HIS A 186 12.99 2.27 -8.17
CA HIS A 186 12.45 1.54 -9.31
C HIS A 186 12.96 2.12 -10.63
N TRP A 187 12.84 3.42 -10.81
CA TRP A 187 13.21 4.16 -12.01
C TRP A 187 14.69 4.03 -12.35
N ASN A 188 15.56 4.19 -11.34
CA ASN A 188 17.01 4.08 -11.50
C ASN A 188 17.46 2.65 -11.82
N GLY A 189 16.66 1.63 -11.48
CA GLY A 189 16.91 0.24 -11.83
C GLY A 189 16.50 -0.16 -13.25
N LEU A 190 15.86 0.73 -14.02
CA LEU A 190 15.43 0.48 -15.40
C LEU A 190 16.53 0.87 -16.40
N ASP A 191 16.54 0.23 -17.56
CA ASP A 191 17.33 0.67 -18.72
C ASP A 191 16.69 1.91 -19.41
N GLU A 192 17.48 2.58 -20.25
CA GLU A 192 17.09 3.85 -20.89
C GLU A 192 15.93 3.72 -21.89
N GLU A 193 15.69 2.52 -22.45
CA GLU A 193 14.56 2.31 -23.34
C GLU A 193 13.27 2.15 -22.52
N THR A 194 13.30 1.31 -21.49
CA THR A 194 12.16 1.05 -20.61
C THR A 194 11.73 2.29 -19.83
N LYS A 195 12.67 3.16 -19.45
CA LYS A 195 12.37 4.44 -18.78
C LYS A 195 11.39 5.29 -19.57
N LYS A 196 11.46 5.30 -20.91
CA LYS A 196 10.59 6.14 -21.76
C LYS A 196 9.10 5.84 -21.60
N ASN A 197 8.77 4.64 -21.11
CA ASN A 197 7.41 4.15 -20.93
C ASN A 197 6.91 4.26 -19.49
N HIS A 198 7.78 4.66 -18.56
CA HIS A 198 7.46 4.80 -17.15
C HIS A 198 7.29 6.29 -16.82
N PHE A 199 6.27 6.64 -16.04
CA PHE A 199 5.96 8.03 -15.71
C PHE A 199 5.51 8.14 -14.26
N ARG A 200 5.95 9.21 -13.59
CA ARG A 200 5.50 9.56 -12.25
C ARG A 200 4.91 10.95 -12.24
N LEU A 201 3.66 11.03 -11.81
CA LEU A 201 2.99 12.28 -11.49
C LEU A 201 3.00 12.43 -9.98
N ASN A 202 3.86 13.30 -9.46
CA ASN A 202 3.95 13.57 -8.04
C ASN A 202 4.27 15.04 -7.79
N LEU A 203 3.70 15.62 -6.75
CA LEU A 203 3.80 17.04 -6.46
C LEU A 203 4.83 17.28 -5.35
N PRO A 204 5.89 18.07 -5.59
CA PRO A 204 6.72 18.53 -4.50
C PRO A 204 5.95 19.53 -3.64
N LEU A 205 5.90 19.28 -2.34
CA LEU A 205 5.22 20.17 -1.39
C LEU A 205 6.18 21.24 -0.88
N GLU A 206 5.69 22.47 -0.79
CA GLU A 206 6.41 23.57 -0.14
C GLU A 206 6.31 23.41 1.37
N GLY A 207 7.45 23.23 2.04
CA GLY A 207 7.50 23.01 3.48
C GLY A 207 7.26 21.56 3.87
N LYS A 208 6.82 21.36 5.12
CA LYS A 208 6.67 20.02 5.71
C LYS A 208 5.41 19.34 5.17
N GLU A 209 5.50 18.04 4.89
CA GLU A 209 4.32 17.23 4.54
C GLU A 209 3.25 17.32 5.64
N PRO A 210 1.97 17.58 5.28
CA PRO A 210 0.87 17.61 6.23
C PRO A 210 0.67 16.23 6.87
N GLY A 211 -0.02 16.20 8.02
CA GLY A 211 -0.43 14.94 8.63
C GLY A 211 -1.37 14.16 7.70
N ILE A 212 -1.29 12.83 7.71
CA ILE A 212 -2.23 11.99 6.93
C ILE A 212 -3.70 12.19 7.34
N ASP A 213 -3.91 12.69 8.55
CA ASP A 213 -5.19 12.97 9.18
C ASP A 213 -5.43 14.48 9.40
N ASP A 214 -4.69 15.34 8.70
CA ASP A 214 -4.87 16.79 8.72
C ASP A 214 -6.17 17.18 7.97
N ILE A 215 -7.00 18.01 8.60
CA ILE A 215 -8.34 18.40 8.12
C ILE A 215 -8.55 19.92 8.09
N ASP A 216 -7.54 20.70 8.45
CA ASP A 216 -7.60 22.16 8.56
C ASP A 216 -7.16 22.88 7.26
#